data_AF-A0A7S2PU71-F1
#
_entry.id   AF-A0A7S2PU71-F1
#
_cell.length_a   1.000
_cell.length_b   1.000
_cell.length_c   1.000
_cell.angle_alpha   90.00
_cell.angle_beta   90.00
_cell.angle_gamma   90.00
#
_symmetry.space_group_name_H-M   'P 1'
#
loop_
_entity.id
_entity.type
_entity.pdbx_description
1 polymer ?
#
loop_
_entity_poly.entity_id
_entity_poly.type
_entity_poly.pdbx_seq_one_letter_code
_entity_poly.pdbx_strand_id
1 'polypeptide(L)'
;MYIANYAKFAQEPDLRRVLLSTFGPIGAQGGLYWKTWNEVVLERIREELRPEGCRDEASIALRVKLMEGLRAAAGEQRSVDAITTWAAKRLLPPAAPEDSALAVKVEQGAGADLFPWAGEGAFTIDALQPTVNGQAHYIGEQGGHLYLGKKGGRCAWCVDEYLAPSETSGEAFLEVTEHDMEGLPLGARVWQCFDGTRHQQRTLTLRTA
;
A
#
# COMPACT_ATOMS: atom_id res chain seq x y z
N MET A 1 10.76 5.14 -21.38
CA MET A 1 11.21 6.33 -20.63
C MET A 1 12.68 6.26 -20.22
N TYR A 2 13.09 5.28 -19.40
CA TYR A 2 14.49 5.15 -18.95
C TYR A 2 15.49 5.08 -20.12
N ILE A 3 15.28 4.16 -21.08
CA ILE A 3 16.20 3.94 -22.22
C ILE A 3 16.43 5.25 -23.00
N ALA A 4 15.37 6.00 -23.29
CA ALA A 4 15.46 7.26 -24.02
C ALA A 4 16.22 8.35 -23.23
N ASN A 5 15.97 8.47 -21.92
CA ASN A 5 16.71 9.43 -21.09
C ASN A 5 18.17 9.02 -20.92
N TYR A 6 18.46 7.73 -20.71
CA TYR A 6 19.82 7.24 -20.64
C TYR A 6 20.58 7.58 -21.92
N ALA A 7 20.01 7.29 -23.09
CA ALA A 7 20.62 7.64 -24.38
C ALA A 7 20.88 9.16 -24.50
N LYS A 8 19.90 10.00 -24.14
CA LYS A 8 20.03 11.46 -24.12
C LYS A 8 21.24 11.93 -23.29
N PHE A 9 21.38 11.47 -22.05
CA PHE A 9 22.48 11.89 -21.18
C PHE A 9 23.81 11.20 -21.51
N ALA A 10 23.80 10.01 -22.13
CA ALA A 10 25.02 9.32 -22.54
C ALA A 10 25.63 9.94 -23.81
N GLN A 11 24.79 10.40 -24.74
CA GLN A 11 25.20 10.90 -26.05
C GLN A 11 25.54 12.40 -26.05
N GLU A 12 24.95 13.18 -25.13
CA GLU A 12 25.13 14.64 -25.07
C GLU A 12 26.06 15.05 -23.90
N PRO A 13 27.35 15.40 -24.17
CA PRO A 13 28.33 15.67 -23.12
C PRO A 13 27.95 16.78 -22.15
N ASP A 14 27.30 17.84 -22.64
CA ASP A 14 26.86 18.95 -21.80
C ASP A 14 25.75 18.55 -20.84
N LEU A 15 24.76 17.80 -21.32
CA LEU A 15 23.69 17.29 -20.47
C LEU A 15 24.24 16.30 -19.45
N ARG A 16 25.18 15.43 -19.86
CA ARG A 16 25.89 14.52 -18.97
C ARG A 16 26.58 15.28 -17.84
N ARG A 17 27.34 16.31 -18.20
CA ARG A 17 28.08 17.16 -17.24
C ARG A 17 27.12 17.81 -16.25
N VAL A 18 25.99 18.36 -16.71
CA VAL A 18 24.96 18.93 -15.83
C VAL A 18 24.41 17.89 -14.88
N LEU A 19 23.99 16.71 -15.36
CA LEU A 19 23.43 15.65 -14.52
C LEU A 19 24.43 15.16 -13.47
N LEU A 20 25.68 14.90 -13.88
CA LEU A 20 26.74 14.44 -12.99
C LEU A 20 27.19 15.50 -11.96
N SER A 21 26.94 16.79 -12.22
CA SER A 21 27.21 17.88 -11.26
C SER A 21 26.18 17.99 -10.14
N THR A 22 25.07 17.23 -10.20
CA THR A 22 24.06 17.22 -9.15
C THR A 22 24.43 16.29 -8.00
N PHE A 23 23.99 16.63 -6.79
CA PHE A 23 24.22 15.85 -5.58
C PHE A 23 22.90 15.61 -4.84
N GLY A 24 22.80 14.47 -4.15
CA GLY A 24 21.58 14.13 -3.40
C GLY A 24 20.37 13.83 -4.29
N PRO A 25 19.15 13.89 -3.70
CA PRO A 25 17.90 13.69 -4.43
C PRO A 25 17.70 14.72 -5.54
N ILE A 26 17.26 14.27 -6.71
CA ILE A 26 16.89 15.17 -7.82
C ILE A 26 15.44 15.61 -7.61
N GLY A 27 15.15 16.89 -7.87
CA GLY A 27 13.78 17.42 -7.85
C GLY A 27 13.22 17.59 -9.26
N ALA A 28 12.02 17.09 -9.50
CA ALA A 28 11.27 17.29 -10.74
C ALA A 28 9.94 18.05 -10.50
N GLN A 29 9.35 18.55 -11.57
CA GLN A 29 8.01 19.16 -11.55
C GLN A 29 6.95 18.20 -12.08
N GLY A 30 5.69 18.39 -11.64
CA GLY A 30 4.53 17.61 -12.05
C GLY A 30 3.76 17.00 -10.87
N GLY A 31 2.71 16.24 -11.19
CA GLY A 31 1.97 15.44 -10.22
C GLY A 31 2.85 14.33 -9.62
N LEU A 32 2.42 13.78 -8.46
CA LEU A 32 3.20 12.83 -7.67
C LEU A 32 3.83 11.71 -8.51
N TYR A 33 3.04 11.10 -9.40
CA TYR A 33 3.51 10.04 -10.31
C TYR A 33 4.67 10.49 -11.19
N TRP A 34 4.44 11.45 -12.10
CA TRP A 34 5.47 11.86 -13.07
C TRP A 34 6.68 12.50 -12.41
N LYS A 35 6.46 13.27 -11.35
CA LYS A 35 7.54 13.83 -10.54
C LYS A 35 8.44 12.71 -10.01
N THR A 36 7.88 11.77 -9.25
CA THR A 36 8.63 10.70 -8.60
C THR A 36 9.43 9.88 -9.60
N TRP A 37 8.80 9.44 -10.69
CA TRP A 37 9.45 8.55 -11.65
C TRP A 37 10.51 9.25 -12.49
N ASN A 38 10.34 10.55 -12.79
CA ASN A 38 11.42 11.34 -13.40
C ASN A 38 12.63 11.44 -12.47
N GLU A 39 12.41 11.72 -11.18
CA GLU A 39 13.50 11.81 -10.21
C GLU A 39 14.24 10.47 -10.06
N VAL A 40 13.51 9.36 -9.87
CA VAL A 40 14.08 8.01 -9.77
C VAL A 40 14.90 7.64 -11.01
N VAL A 41 14.36 7.90 -12.20
CA VAL A 41 15.05 7.60 -13.47
C VAL A 41 16.32 8.43 -13.62
N LEU A 42 16.26 9.73 -13.35
CA LEU A 42 17.42 10.62 -13.49
C LEU A 42 18.51 10.30 -12.47
N GLU A 43 18.14 9.99 -11.23
CA GLU A 43 19.09 9.59 -10.19
C GLU A 43 19.79 8.28 -10.57
N ARG A 44 19.05 7.30 -11.12
CA ARG A 44 19.64 6.05 -11.61
C ARG A 44 20.64 6.31 -12.73
N ILE A 45 20.23 7.06 -13.75
CA ILE A 45 21.10 7.40 -14.91
C ILE A 45 22.35 8.15 -14.44
N ARG A 46 22.22 9.08 -13.47
CA ARG A 46 23.36 9.79 -12.90
C ARG A 46 24.39 8.82 -12.32
N GLU A 47 23.96 7.86 -11.51
CA GLU A 47 24.86 6.90 -10.89
C GLU A 47 25.49 5.95 -11.92
N GLU A 48 24.72 5.44 -12.89
CA GLU A 48 25.26 4.55 -13.95
C GLU A 48 26.30 5.26 -14.84
N LEU A 49 26.13 6.55 -15.08
CA LEU A 49 27.06 7.35 -15.89
C LEU A 49 28.31 7.83 -15.14
N ARG A 50 28.40 7.63 -13.82
CA ARG A 50 29.64 7.87 -13.06
C ARG A 50 30.72 6.84 -13.43
N PRO A 51 32.02 7.20 -13.28
CA PRO A 51 33.10 6.23 -13.33
C PRO A 51 32.85 5.09 -12.34
N GLU A 52 33.26 3.86 -12.68
CA GLU A 52 32.94 2.63 -11.94
C GLU A 52 33.27 2.73 -10.44
N GLY A 53 34.44 3.27 -10.07
CA GLY A 53 34.83 3.45 -8.67
C GLY A 53 34.09 4.55 -7.90
N CYS A 54 33.21 5.30 -8.54
CA CYS A 54 32.44 6.39 -7.94
C CYS A 54 30.93 6.12 -7.92
N ARG A 55 30.49 4.94 -8.39
CA ARG A 55 29.07 4.57 -8.43
C ARG A 55 28.58 4.17 -7.06
N ASP A 56 27.37 4.61 -6.72
CA ASP A 56 26.64 4.06 -5.58
C ASP A 56 25.78 2.88 -6.07
N GLU A 57 26.36 1.68 -6.00
CA GLU A 57 25.70 0.44 -6.47
C GLU A 57 24.43 0.11 -5.66
N ALA A 58 24.40 0.45 -4.37
CA ALA A 58 23.20 0.24 -3.55
C ALA A 58 22.05 1.17 -3.99
N SER A 59 22.39 2.42 -4.30
CA SER A 59 21.47 3.41 -4.87
C SER A 59 20.93 2.97 -6.23
N ILE A 60 21.78 2.43 -7.12
CA ILE A 60 21.37 1.86 -8.41
C ILE A 60 20.41 0.68 -8.19
N ALA A 61 20.80 -0.29 -7.37
CA ALA A 61 20.00 -1.49 -7.10
C ALA A 61 18.61 -1.17 -6.55
N LEU A 62 18.51 -0.20 -5.63
CA LEU A 62 17.23 0.30 -5.11
C LEU A 62 16.35 0.84 -6.24
N ARG A 63 16.89 1.70 -7.11
CA ARG A 63 16.11 2.34 -8.19
C ARG A 63 15.68 1.35 -9.25
N VAL A 64 16.52 0.34 -9.53
CA VAL A 64 16.14 -0.81 -10.37
C VAL A 64 14.92 -1.51 -9.77
N LYS A 65 14.97 -1.90 -8.49
CA LYS A 65 13.86 -2.57 -7.81
C LYS A 65 12.57 -1.74 -7.80
N LEU A 66 12.68 -0.42 -7.58
CA LEU A 66 11.51 0.48 -7.66
C LEU A 66 10.88 0.48 -9.06
N MET A 67 11.69 0.57 -10.11
CA MET A 67 11.22 0.56 -11.49
C MET A 67 10.64 -0.80 -11.91
N GLU A 68 11.19 -1.90 -11.39
CA GLU A 68 10.63 -3.25 -11.56
C GLU A 68 9.28 -3.38 -10.85
N GLY A 69 9.18 -2.90 -9.61
CA GLY A 69 7.93 -2.86 -8.86
C GLY A 69 6.84 -2.07 -9.59
N LEU A 70 7.18 -0.91 -10.19
CA LEU A 70 6.23 -0.16 -11.01
C LEU A 70 5.75 -0.95 -12.23
N ARG A 71 6.66 -1.66 -12.89
CA ARG A 71 6.31 -2.48 -14.04
C ARG A 71 5.39 -3.64 -13.63
N ALA A 72 5.66 -4.26 -12.50
CA ALA A 72 4.83 -5.34 -11.95
C ALA A 72 3.43 -4.84 -11.53
N ALA A 73 3.33 -3.62 -11.01
CA ALA A 73 2.07 -2.98 -10.63
C ALA A 73 1.22 -2.50 -11.83
N ALA A 74 1.72 -2.61 -13.07
CA ALA A 74 1.03 -2.08 -14.23
C ALA A 74 -0.35 -2.73 -14.42
N GLY A 75 -1.40 -1.90 -14.47
CA GLY A 75 -2.79 -2.33 -14.60
C GLY A 75 -3.58 -2.30 -13.29
N GLU A 76 -2.92 -2.15 -12.14
CA GLU A 76 -3.56 -2.04 -10.83
C GLU A 76 -3.23 -0.67 -10.20
N GLN A 77 -4.18 0.27 -10.28
CA GLN A 77 -3.95 1.67 -9.89
C GLN A 77 -3.46 1.79 -8.44
N ARG A 78 -4.02 1.01 -7.50
CA ARG A 78 -3.61 1.07 -6.10
C ARG A 78 -2.17 0.60 -5.90
N SER A 79 -1.76 -0.48 -6.58
CA SER A 79 -0.37 -0.94 -6.56
C SER A 79 0.58 0.09 -7.16
N VAL A 80 0.16 0.79 -8.23
CA VAL A 80 0.91 1.92 -8.82
C VAL A 80 1.05 3.07 -7.81
N ASP A 81 -0.01 3.42 -7.09
CA ASP A 81 0.01 4.48 -6.09
C ASP A 81 0.89 4.11 -4.88
N ALA A 82 0.84 2.84 -4.44
CA ALA A 82 1.69 2.31 -3.39
C ALA A 82 3.17 2.42 -3.77
N ILE A 83 3.59 1.81 -4.89
CA ILE A 83 4.99 1.85 -5.31
C ILE A 83 5.48 3.28 -5.58
N THR A 84 4.62 4.15 -6.12
CA THR A 84 4.95 5.57 -6.32
C THR A 84 5.16 6.29 -4.98
N THR A 85 4.31 6.04 -3.99
CA THR A 85 4.42 6.65 -2.65
C THR A 85 5.72 6.25 -1.94
N TRP A 86 6.10 4.99 -2.01
CA TRP A 86 7.35 4.49 -1.44
C TRP A 86 8.58 4.96 -2.25
N ALA A 87 8.49 4.96 -3.58
CA ALA A 87 9.50 5.52 -4.46
C ALA A 87 9.75 7.01 -4.18
N ALA A 88 8.74 7.81 -3.85
CA ALA A 88 8.91 9.21 -3.48
C ALA A 88 9.80 9.38 -2.24
N LYS A 89 9.79 8.40 -1.34
CA LYS A 89 10.63 8.35 -0.13
C LYS A 89 11.99 7.66 -0.36
N ARG A 90 12.26 7.16 -1.57
CA ARG A 90 13.44 6.34 -1.91
C ARG A 90 13.52 5.09 -1.03
N LEU A 91 12.37 4.46 -0.81
CA LEU A 91 12.24 3.23 -0.06
C LEU A 91 11.46 2.22 -0.89
N LEU A 92 11.73 0.94 -0.70
CA LEU A 92 10.85 -0.10 -1.24
C LEU A 92 9.57 -0.16 -0.40
N PRO A 93 8.42 -0.48 -1.01
CA PRO A 93 7.27 -0.92 -0.24
C PRO A 93 7.69 -2.06 0.69
N PRO A 94 7.15 -2.13 1.92
CA PRO A 94 7.42 -3.25 2.80
C PRO A 94 7.01 -4.53 2.07
N ALA A 95 7.86 -5.55 2.20
CA ALA A 95 7.49 -6.87 1.71
C ALA A 95 6.18 -7.26 2.38
N ALA A 96 5.24 -7.76 1.58
CA ALA A 96 4.11 -8.45 2.13
C ALA A 96 4.67 -9.59 3.01
N PRO A 97 4.26 -9.71 4.29
CA PRO A 97 4.63 -10.85 5.13
C PRO A 97 4.42 -12.15 4.34
N GLU A 98 5.30 -13.14 4.48
CA GLU A 98 5.14 -14.43 3.79
C GLU A 98 3.78 -15.09 4.13
N ASP A 99 3.25 -14.80 5.34
CA ASP A 99 1.94 -15.23 5.83
C ASP A 99 0.78 -14.24 5.56
N SER A 100 1.03 -13.17 4.80
CA SER A 100 0.03 -12.14 4.46
C SER A 100 -0.99 -12.57 3.41
N ALA A 101 -0.90 -13.80 2.93
CA ALA A 101 -1.99 -14.53 2.28
C ALA A 101 -3.11 -14.89 3.28
N LEU A 102 -3.30 -14.07 4.32
CA LEU A 102 -4.48 -14.03 5.16
C LEU A 102 -5.63 -13.51 4.30
N ALA A 103 -6.11 -14.33 3.36
CA ALA A 103 -7.38 -14.07 2.69
C ALA A 103 -8.46 -14.13 3.76
N VAL A 104 -8.75 -12.96 4.33
CA VAL A 104 -9.83 -12.84 5.29
C VAL A 104 -11.14 -12.91 4.53
N LYS A 105 -11.71 -14.11 4.41
CA LYS A 105 -13.08 -14.26 3.95
C LYS A 105 -14.02 -13.78 5.05
N VAL A 106 -14.97 -12.90 4.73
CA VAL A 106 -16.03 -12.48 5.63
C VAL A 106 -17.29 -13.31 5.31
N GLU A 107 -17.52 -14.37 6.09
CA GLU A 107 -18.73 -15.20 5.91
C GLU A 107 -19.91 -14.59 6.69
N GLN A 108 -20.98 -14.27 5.97
CA GLN A 108 -22.24 -13.82 6.57
C GLN A 108 -23.12 -15.04 6.89
N GLY A 109 -23.86 -14.98 8.00
CA GLY A 109 -24.88 -15.99 8.29
C GLY A 109 -25.90 -16.11 7.14
N ALA A 110 -26.52 -17.28 6.97
CA ALA A 110 -27.38 -17.59 5.83
C ALA A 110 -28.42 -16.49 5.53
N GLY A 111 -28.40 -15.94 4.30
CA GLY A 111 -29.47 -15.11 3.75
C GLY A 111 -29.24 -13.59 3.71
N ALA A 112 -28.00 -13.09 3.83
CA ALA A 112 -27.72 -11.66 3.67
C ALA A 112 -26.49 -11.42 2.78
N ASP A 113 -26.64 -10.56 1.77
CA ASP A 113 -25.56 -9.89 1.06
C ASP A 113 -25.38 -8.50 1.68
N LEU A 114 -24.94 -8.43 2.95
CA LEU A 114 -24.80 -7.14 3.65
C LEU A 114 -23.75 -6.24 2.99
N PHE A 115 -22.73 -6.83 2.38
CA PHE A 115 -21.57 -6.13 1.85
C PHE A 115 -21.22 -6.67 0.45
N PRO A 116 -21.92 -6.22 -0.60
CA PRO A 116 -21.63 -6.65 -1.98
C PRO A 116 -20.17 -6.42 -2.36
N TRP A 117 -19.58 -5.35 -1.82
CA TRP A 117 -18.19 -4.94 -2.04
C TRP A 117 -17.18 -5.72 -1.18
N ALA A 118 -17.58 -6.30 -0.05
CA ALA A 118 -16.65 -7.14 0.72
C ALA A 118 -16.39 -8.46 0.00
N GLY A 119 -17.33 -8.89 -0.85
CA GLY A 119 -17.24 -10.07 -1.71
C GLY A 119 -16.95 -11.37 -0.95
N GLU A 120 -16.76 -12.46 -1.69
CA GLU A 120 -16.13 -13.68 -1.16
C GLU A 120 -14.59 -13.64 -1.26
N GLY A 121 -14.04 -12.50 -1.73
CA GLY A 121 -12.64 -12.34 -2.12
C GLY A 121 -11.68 -12.23 -0.93
N ALA A 122 -10.41 -12.45 -1.21
CA ALA A 122 -9.34 -12.31 -0.24
C ALA A 122 -9.10 -10.84 0.11
N PHE A 123 -8.99 -10.53 1.39
CA PHE A 123 -8.33 -9.31 1.84
C PHE A 123 -6.81 -9.55 1.87
N THR A 124 -6.03 -8.57 1.44
CA THR A 124 -4.55 -8.61 1.45
C THR A 124 -4.00 -7.35 2.10
N ILE A 125 -2.78 -7.38 2.63
CA ILE A 125 -2.20 -6.19 3.29
C ILE A 125 -2.04 -5.06 2.27
N ASP A 126 -2.57 -3.88 2.62
CA ASP A 126 -2.52 -2.71 1.76
C ASP A 126 -1.08 -2.18 1.63
N ALA A 127 -0.47 -2.35 0.47
CA ALA A 127 0.90 -1.88 0.22
C ALA A 127 1.04 -0.35 0.33
N LEU A 128 -0.05 0.41 0.15
CA LEU A 128 -0.03 1.87 0.25
C LEU A 128 0.05 2.32 1.71
N GLN A 129 -0.77 1.73 2.57
CA GLN A 129 -0.81 1.99 4.01
C GLN A 129 -0.90 0.67 4.78
N PRO A 130 0.23 -0.05 4.95
CA PRO A 130 0.22 -1.43 5.47
C PRO A 130 -0.12 -1.50 6.95
N THR A 131 -0.01 -0.39 7.68
CA THR A 131 -0.37 -0.30 9.09
C THR A 131 -1.32 0.85 9.35
N VAL A 132 -2.33 0.57 10.17
CA VAL A 132 -3.31 1.53 10.69
C VAL A 132 -3.44 1.30 12.19
N ASN A 133 -3.24 2.37 12.97
CA ASN A 133 -3.32 2.34 14.43
C ASN A 133 -2.44 1.28 15.13
N GLY A 134 -1.33 0.90 14.48
CA GLY A 134 -0.38 -0.11 14.97
C GLY A 134 -0.68 -1.54 14.56
N GLN A 135 -1.76 -1.77 13.82
CA GLN A 135 -2.13 -3.09 13.29
C GLN A 135 -2.07 -3.12 11.77
N ALA A 136 -2.02 -4.33 11.20
CA ALA A 136 -2.07 -4.52 9.75
C ALA A 136 -3.39 -3.99 9.18
N HIS A 137 -3.30 -3.31 8.05
CA HIS A 137 -4.45 -2.83 7.29
C HIS A 137 -4.58 -3.66 6.02
N TYR A 138 -5.79 -4.17 5.80
CA TYR A 138 -6.08 -5.04 4.68
C TYR A 138 -7.07 -4.39 3.72
N ILE A 139 -6.92 -4.70 2.44
CA ILE A 139 -7.84 -4.31 1.38
C ILE A 139 -8.32 -5.54 0.61
N GLY A 140 -9.63 -5.61 0.37
CA GLY A 140 -10.28 -6.62 -0.46
C GLY A 140 -10.18 -6.28 -1.95
N GLU A 141 -10.42 -7.27 -2.80
CA GLU A 141 -10.33 -7.14 -4.27
C GLU A 141 -11.22 -6.03 -4.85
N GLN A 142 -12.36 -5.72 -4.21
CA GLN A 142 -13.26 -4.65 -4.64
C GLN A 142 -13.03 -3.32 -3.93
N GLY A 143 -11.93 -3.18 -3.17
CA GLY A 143 -11.53 -1.93 -2.52
C GLY A 143 -11.98 -1.76 -1.07
N GLY A 144 -12.75 -2.70 -0.52
CA GLY A 144 -13.15 -2.71 0.88
C GLY A 144 -11.97 -2.79 1.84
N HIS A 145 -12.07 -2.14 2.99
CA HIS A 145 -11.01 -2.03 3.99
C HIS A 145 -11.31 -2.85 5.23
N LEU A 146 -10.30 -3.52 5.78
CA LEU A 146 -10.31 -4.13 7.11
C LEU A 146 -9.15 -3.54 7.93
N TYR A 147 -9.47 -2.84 9.01
CA TYR A 147 -8.49 -2.09 9.80
C TYR A 147 -8.90 -1.96 11.26
N LEU A 148 -7.94 -1.62 12.11
CA LEU A 148 -8.22 -1.26 13.50
C LEU A 148 -8.50 0.25 13.60
N GLY A 149 -9.71 0.63 13.97
CA GLY A 149 -10.14 2.01 14.24
C GLY A 149 -9.97 2.43 15.70
N LYS A 150 -9.72 3.73 15.95
CA LYS A 150 -9.53 4.31 17.30
C LYS A 150 -10.24 5.65 17.46
N LYS A 151 -11.08 5.79 18.49
CA LYS A 151 -11.82 7.03 18.79
C LYS A 151 -12.09 7.17 20.28
N GLY A 152 -11.57 8.24 20.89
CA GLY A 152 -11.86 8.56 22.30
C GLY A 152 -11.52 7.45 23.29
N GLY A 153 -10.39 6.75 23.09
CA GLY A 153 -9.97 5.62 23.92
C GLY A 153 -10.62 4.27 23.59
N ARG A 154 -11.61 4.26 22.69
CA ARG A 154 -12.22 3.02 22.18
C ARG A 154 -11.45 2.50 20.98
N CYS A 155 -11.44 1.19 20.81
CA CYS A 155 -10.84 0.49 19.68
C CYS A 155 -11.84 -0.50 19.08
N ALA A 156 -11.88 -0.60 17.75
CA ALA A 156 -12.70 -1.60 17.08
C ALA A 156 -12.03 -2.06 15.79
N TRP A 157 -12.11 -3.36 15.48
CA TRP A 157 -11.86 -3.82 14.12
C TRP A 157 -13.03 -3.39 13.24
N CYS A 158 -12.75 -2.76 12.12
CA CYS A 158 -13.74 -2.18 11.21
C CYS A 158 -13.59 -2.79 9.82
N VAL A 159 -14.72 -3.10 9.19
CA VAL A 159 -14.85 -3.43 7.78
C VAL A 159 -15.69 -2.34 7.14
N ASP A 160 -15.14 -1.64 6.14
CA ASP A 160 -15.79 -0.46 5.55
C ASP A 160 -15.37 -0.23 4.08
N GLU A 161 -16.17 0.49 3.29
CA GLU A 161 -15.81 0.93 1.94
C GLU A 161 -14.71 2.01 1.98
N TYR A 162 -14.63 2.77 3.08
CA TYR A 162 -13.65 3.84 3.26
C TYR A 162 -12.76 3.61 4.49
N LEU A 163 -11.45 3.86 4.32
CA LEU A 163 -10.52 3.86 5.43
C LEU A 163 -10.72 5.11 6.33
N ALA A 164 -11.26 4.92 7.53
CA ALA A 164 -11.44 5.97 8.54
C ALA A 164 -10.77 5.60 9.88
N PRO A 165 -9.43 5.73 10.02
CA PRO A 165 -8.69 5.25 11.19
C PRO A 165 -9.12 5.87 12.53
N SER A 166 -9.71 7.06 12.49
CA SER A 166 -10.17 7.81 13.66
C SER A 166 -11.61 7.48 14.08
N GLU A 167 -12.25 6.52 13.41
CA GLU A 167 -13.59 6.04 13.75
C GLU A 167 -13.50 4.64 14.37
N THR A 168 -14.50 4.27 15.17
CA THR A 168 -14.62 2.92 15.77
C THR A 168 -15.93 2.25 15.35
N SER A 169 -16.45 2.69 14.21
CA SER A 169 -17.65 2.19 13.56
C SER A 169 -17.44 2.28 12.07
N GLY A 170 -17.92 1.27 11.35
CA GLY A 170 -18.01 1.28 9.89
C GLY A 170 -19.24 0.52 9.46
N GLU A 171 -19.23 -0.03 8.25
CA GLU A 171 -20.29 -0.94 7.80
C GLU A 171 -20.36 -2.22 8.65
N ALA A 172 -19.23 -2.76 9.09
CA ALA A 172 -19.18 -3.70 10.20
C ALA A 172 -18.10 -3.31 11.21
N PHE A 173 -18.36 -3.55 12.50
CA PHE A 173 -17.31 -3.39 13.51
C PHE A 173 -17.42 -4.39 14.66
N LEU A 174 -16.26 -4.69 15.26
CA LEU A 174 -16.09 -5.49 16.46
C LEU A 174 -15.26 -4.68 17.46
N GLU A 175 -15.91 -4.21 18.52
CA GLU A 175 -15.23 -3.50 19.60
C GLU A 175 -14.28 -4.46 20.34
N VAL A 176 -13.06 -3.97 20.61
CA VAL A 176 -11.99 -4.74 21.25
C VAL A 176 -11.41 -3.97 22.42
N THR A 177 -10.97 -4.70 23.44
CA THR A 177 -10.21 -4.11 24.55
C THR A 177 -8.75 -3.93 24.14
N GLU A 178 -7.97 -3.16 24.91
CA GLU A 178 -6.54 -3.00 24.65
C GLU A 178 -5.77 -4.33 24.59
N HIS A 179 -6.22 -5.33 25.35
CA HIS A 179 -5.60 -6.65 25.39
C HIS A 179 -5.94 -7.49 24.15
N ASP A 180 -7.06 -7.19 23.49
CA ASP A 180 -7.55 -7.90 22.30
C ASP A 180 -7.11 -7.22 20.98
N MET A 181 -6.31 -6.15 21.07
CA MET A 181 -5.79 -5.44 19.90
C MET A 181 -4.65 -6.19 19.21
N GLU A 182 -4.03 -7.16 19.89
CA GLU A 182 -2.90 -7.92 19.37
C GLU A 182 -3.38 -8.98 18.37
N GLY A 183 -3.54 -8.54 17.12
CA GLY A 183 -3.83 -9.41 15.98
C GLY A 183 -5.29 -9.41 15.51
N LEU A 184 -5.49 -10.05 14.37
CA LEU A 184 -6.81 -10.15 13.74
C LEU A 184 -7.77 -10.99 14.59
N PRO A 185 -9.07 -10.62 14.67
CA PRO A 185 -10.07 -11.37 15.41
C PRO A 185 -10.54 -12.59 14.62
N LEU A 186 -9.65 -13.56 14.42
CA LEU A 186 -9.89 -14.78 13.66
C LEU A 186 -11.00 -15.65 14.28
N GLY A 187 -11.66 -16.42 13.43
CA GLY A 187 -12.78 -17.29 13.77
C GLY A 187 -14.13 -16.57 13.70
N ALA A 188 -15.19 -17.26 14.14
CA ALA A 188 -16.54 -16.73 14.18
C ALA A 188 -16.71 -15.80 15.39
N ARG A 189 -17.16 -14.58 15.15
CA ARG A 189 -17.40 -13.54 16.17
C ARG A 189 -18.71 -12.82 15.88
N VAL A 190 -19.31 -12.21 16.89
CA VAL A 190 -20.51 -11.37 16.73
C VAL A 190 -20.09 -9.93 16.50
N TRP A 191 -20.34 -9.43 15.30
CA TRP A 191 -20.06 -8.08 14.85
C TRP A 191 -21.33 -7.23 14.86
N GLN A 192 -21.16 -5.92 14.92
CA GLN A 192 -22.21 -4.94 14.66
C GLN A 192 -22.16 -4.59 13.18
N CYS A 193 -23.16 -5.01 12.40
CA CYS A 193 -23.23 -4.80 10.96
C CYS A 193 -24.38 -3.86 10.60
N PHE A 194 -24.08 -2.83 9.80
CA PHE A 194 -25.06 -1.88 9.29
C PHE A 194 -25.92 -2.55 8.22
N ASP A 195 -27.25 -2.45 8.36
CA ASP A 195 -28.22 -3.03 7.43
C ASP A 195 -28.85 -2.01 6.47
N GLY A 196 -28.29 -0.80 6.40
CA GLY A 196 -28.87 0.35 5.71
C GLY A 196 -29.67 1.29 6.61
N THR A 197 -30.04 0.86 7.82
CA THR A 197 -30.80 1.69 8.79
C THR A 197 -30.12 1.77 10.15
N ARG A 198 -29.59 0.68 10.67
CA ARG A 198 -28.92 0.59 11.97
C ARG A 198 -27.95 -0.57 11.99
N HIS A 199 -27.06 -0.58 12.99
CA HIS A 199 -26.24 -1.75 13.27
C HIS A 199 -27.05 -2.85 13.96
N GLN A 200 -26.89 -4.08 13.48
CA GLN A 200 -27.46 -5.28 14.08
C GLN A 200 -26.35 -6.29 14.36
N GLN A 201 -26.55 -7.09 15.41
CA GLN A 201 -25.65 -8.20 15.69
C GLN A 201 -25.73 -9.25 14.57
N ARG A 202 -24.57 -9.59 14.01
CA ARG A 202 -24.39 -10.63 12.99
C ARG A 202 -23.12 -11.39 13.26
N THR A 203 -23.12 -12.68 12.97
CA THR A 203 -21.87 -13.46 13.04
C THR A 203 -21.10 -13.26 11.75
N LEU A 204 -19.88 -12.74 11.86
CA LEU A 204 -18.89 -12.77 10.79
C LEU A 204 -17.77 -13.73 11.19
N THR A 205 -17.30 -14.52 10.25
CA THR A 205 -16.13 -15.37 10.44
C THR A 205 -14.98 -14.78 9.66
N LEU A 206 -13.83 -14.56 10.30
CA LEU A 206 -12.56 -14.23 9.64
C LEU A 206 -11.66 -15.48 9.63
N ARG A 207 -11.05 -15.83 8.51
CA ARG A 207 -10.12 -16.96 8.40
C ARG A 207 -8.84 -16.53 7.66
N THR A 208 -7.77 -17.29 7.84
CA THR A 208 -6.60 -17.24 6.95
C THR A 208 -6.94 -18.05 5.68
N ALA A 209 -6.38 -17.70 4.52
CA ALA A 209 -6.47 -18.58 3.35
C ALA A 209 -5.67 -19.87 3.56
#